data_AF-A0A819UWM1-F1
#
_entry.id   AF-A0A819UWM1-F1
#
_cell.length_a   1.000
_cell.length_b   1.000
_cell.length_c   1.000
_cell.angle_alpha   90.00
_cell.angle_beta   90.00
_cell.angle_gamma   90.00
#
_symmetry.space_group_name_H-M   'P 1'
#
loop_
_entity.id
_entity.type
_entity.pdbx_description
1 polymer ?
#
loop_
_entity_poly.entity_id
_entity_poly.type
_entity_poly.pdbx_seq_one_letter_code
_entity_poly.pdbx_strand_id
1 'polypeptide(L)'
;MILSKRSFNILFALFVTSILPSPYLLYEQTPSTVPIAKNNSTLTNISVIPYPEFIDKKNSTVTISNGFRIISKQNLTEDLQLALHRYSKYISLLTGISVTINQTFLSPRNKLIIDCPSIISKIDKYPKLGEDESYKLNITKTGSYLYSLSLTGIIRGLSTFVQLIEQHESSNTFYIPLV
;
A
#
# COMPACT_ATOMS: atom_id res chain seq x y z
N MET A 1 -17.70 -52.62 18.39
CA MET A 1 -18.39 -52.15 17.18
C MET A 1 -17.66 -52.71 15.98
N ILE A 2 -18.34 -53.52 15.18
CA ILE A 2 -17.81 -54.55 14.27
C ILE A 2 -17.62 -53.99 12.85
N LEU A 3 -16.53 -54.39 12.18
CA LEU A 3 -16.23 -54.18 10.76
C LEU A 3 -17.30 -54.78 9.84
N SER A 4 -17.69 -54.09 8.76
CA SER A 4 -18.35 -54.75 7.63
C SER A 4 -18.04 -54.06 6.29
N LYS A 5 -17.26 -54.75 5.47
CA LYS A 5 -17.09 -54.52 4.03
C LYS A 5 -18.40 -54.83 3.29
N ARG A 6 -18.69 -54.14 2.19
CA ARG A 6 -19.52 -54.68 1.11
C ARG A 6 -19.00 -54.24 -0.26
N SER A 7 -18.56 -55.24 -1.01
CA SER A 7 -18.23 -55.21 -2.42
C SER A 7 -19.51 -55.45 -3.25
N PHE A 8 -19.60 -54.88 -4.45
CA PHE A 8 -20.46 -55.39 -5.52
C PHE A 8 -19.75 -55.18 -6.87
N ASN A 9 -19.64 -56.26 -7.64
CA ASN A 9 -19.09 -56.35 -9.00
C ASN A 9 -20.22 -56.80 -9.95
N ILE A 10 -19.92 -56.79 -11.27
CA ILE A 10 -20.52 -57.58 -12.39
C ILE A 10 -21.73 -56.86 -13.07
N LEU A 11 -21.90 -56.69 -14.41
CA LEU A 11 -21.20 -57.09 -15.66
C LEU A 11 -21.78 -56.30 -16.89
N PHE A 12 -20.95 -56.16 -17.93
CA PHE A 12 -21.20 -56.20 -19.40
C PHE A 12 -22.29 -55.35 -20.10
N ALA A 13 -21.87 -54.64 -21.17
CA ALA A 13 -22.15 -55.07 -22.56
C ALA A 13 -21.22 -54.36 -23.57
N LEU A 14 -20.66 -55.14 -24.49
CA LEU A 14 -19.95 -54.74 -25.70
C LEU A 14 -20.91 -54.08 -26.71
N PHE A 15 -20.46 -53.03 -27.39
CA PHE A 15 -20.80 -52.81 -28.80
C PHE A 15 -19.61 -52.20 -29.54
N VAL A 16 -19.05 -53.00 -30.46
CA VAL A 16 -18.10 -52.59 -31.49
C VAL A 16 -18.93 -52.12 -32.69
N THR A 17 -18.70 -50.89 -33.16
CA THR A 17 -18.80 -50.60 -34.60
C THR A 17 -17.77 -49.53 -34.99
N SER A 18 -16.95 -49.90 -35.97
CA SER A 18 -16.04 -49.10 -36.76
C SER A 18 -16.75 -48.00 -37.56
N ILE A 19 -16.11 -46.84 -37.81
CA ILE A 19 -16.13 -46.10 -39.10
C ILE A 19 -15.03 -45.00 -39.09
N LEU A 20 -14.11 -45.16 -40.05
CA LEU A 20 -13.26 -44.23 -40.85
C LEU A 20 -12.58 -42.97 -40.25
N PRO A 21 -11.29 -42.72 -40.59
CA PRO A 21 -10.62 -41.44 -40.32
C PRO A 21 -11.03 -40.38 -41.36
N SER A 22 -11.52 -39.23 -40.86
CA SER A 22 -11.74 -38.03 -41.66
C SER A 22 -10.40 -37.35 -41.96
N PRO A 23 -10.15 -36.89 -43.21
CA PRO A 23 -8.92 -36.17 -43.54
C PRO A 23 -8.90 -34.80 -42.86
N TYR A 24 -7.88 -34.58 -42.04
CA TYR A 24 -7.53 -33.28 -41.48
C TYR A 24 -7.29 -32.27 -42.61
N LEU A 25 -8.18 -31.29 -42.76
CA LEU A 25 -7.86 -30.05 -43.45
C LEU A 25 -7.13 -29.15 -42.45
N LEU A 26 -5.81 -29.06 -42.58
CA LEU A 26 -4.99 -28.04 -41.94
C LEU A 26 -5.37 -26.68 -42.54
N TYR A 27 -6.13 -25.89 -41.81
CA TYR A 27 -6.26 -24.47 -42.08
C TYR A 27 -5.01 -23.79 -41.51
N GLU A 28 -4.05 -23.42 -42.37
CA GLU A 28 -2.98 -22.51 -41.99
C GLU A 28 -3.60 -21.15 -41.63
N GLN A 29 -3.83 -20.92 -40.34
CA GLN A 29 -4.07 -19.59 -39.83
C GLN A 29 -2.75 -18.84 -39.88
N THR A 30 -2.56 -18.02 -40.92
CA THR A 30 -1.48 -17.03 -40.94
C THR A 30 -1.62 -16.16 -39.68
N PRO A 31 -0.61 -16.06 -38.81
CA PRO A 31 -0.70 -15.22 -37.64
C PRO A 31 -0.81 -13.77 -38.11
N SER A 32 -1.97 -13.16 -37.88
CA SER A 32 -2.18 -11.73 -38.02
C SER A 32 -1.21 -11.03 -37.07
N THR A 33 -0.14 -10.46 -37.61
CA THR A 33 0.80 -9.62 -36.89
C THR A 33 0.12 -8.29 -36.53
N VAL A 34 -0.68 -8.33 -35.47
CA VAL A 34 -1.05 -7.10 -34.77
C VAL A 34 0.26 -6.48 -34.28
N PRO A 35 0.62 -5.24 -34.67
CA PRO A 35 1.75 -4.57 -34.07
C PRO A 35 1.46 -4.42 -32.59
N ILE A 36 2.14 -5.23 -31.77
CA ILE A 36 2.17 -5.06 -30.32
C ILE A 36 2.87 -3.72 -30.12
N ALA A 37 2.09 -2.67 -29.91
CA ALA A 37 2.58 -1.41 -29.39
C ALA A 37 3.33 -1.75 -28.09
N LYS A 38 4.66 -1.67 -28.13
CA LYS A 38 5.48 -1.64 -26.92
C LYS A 38 5.11 -0.36 -26.18
N ASN A 39 4.09 -0.44 -25.34
CA ASN A 39 3.91 0.53 -24.27
C ASN A 39 5.09 0.33 -23.33
N ASN A 40 6.15 1.11 -23.55
CA ASN A 40 7.20 1.34 -22.58
C ASN A 40 6.66 2.20 -21.42
N SER A 41 5.56 1.79 -20.79
CA SER A 41 5.17 2.31 -19.50
C SER A 41 5.99 1.57 -18.47
N THR A 42 7.13 2.15 -18.07
CA THR A 42 7.77 1.78 -16.81
C THR A 42 6.81 2.12 -15.69
N LEU A 43 5.89 1.19 -15.40
CA LEU A 43 5.01 1.23 -14.25
C LEU A 43 5.92 1.19 -13.03
N THR A 44 6.25 2.36 -12.50
CA THR A 44 6.89 2.53 -11.22
C THR A 44 5.88 2.13 -10.16
N ASN A 45 5.73 0.82 -9.95
CA ASN A 45 4.75 0.27 -9.02
C ASN A 45 5.01 0.82 -7.60
N ILE A 46 3.96 1.16 -6.86
CA ILE A 46 4.05 1.49 -5.44
C ILE A 46 3.57 0.27 -4.67
N SER A 47 4.42 -0.24 -3.79
CA SER A 47 4.09 -1.40 -2.96
C SER A 47 3.51 -0.94 -1.63
N VAL A 48 2.22 -0.63 -1.62
CA VAL A 48 1.45 -0.29 -0.41
C VAL A 48 0.30 -1.26 -0.20
N ILE A 49 0.08 -1.67 1.05
CA ILE A 49 -0.95 -2.61 1.48
C ILE A 49 -1.65 -2.06 2.74
N PRO A 50 -3.00 -1.91 2.74
CA PRO A 50 -3.88 -2.03 1.58
C PRO A 50 -3.55 -0.98 0.51
N TYR A 51 -3.92 -1.26 -0.73
CA TYR A 51 -3.74 -0.30 -1.82
C TYR A 51 -4.69 0.90 -1.62
N PRO A 52 -4.21 2.15 -1.64
CA PRO A 52 -5.06 3.34 -1.53
C PRO A 52 -6.09 3.38 -2.63
N GLU A 53 -7.26 3.96 -2.33
CA GLU A 53 -8.33 4.13 -3.33
C GLU A 53 -7.87 4.94 -4.54
N PHE A 54 -7.01 5.94 -4.33
CA PHE A 54 -6.43 6.77 -5.38
C PHE A 54 -4.95 7.04 -5.11
N ILE A 55 -4.13 7.01 -6.16
CA ILE A 55 -2.71 7.34 -6.11
C ILE A 55 -2.25 8.01 -7.42
N ASP A 56 -1.54 9.13 -7.30
CA ASP A 56 -0.99 9.88 -8.43
C ASP A 56 0.53 10.00 -8.30
N LYS A 57 1.22 8.87 -8.51
CA LYS A 57 2.68 8.80 -8.41
C LYS A 57 3.36 9.68 -9.46
N LYS A 58 4.35 10.46 -9.02
CA LYS A 58 5.25 11.21 -9.89
C LYS A 58 6.60 10.50 -10.06
N ASN A 59 7.29 10.78 -11.17
CA ASN A 59 8.64 10.28 -11.47
C ASN A 59 9.72 11.08 -10.71
N SER A 60 9.52 11.27 -9.40
CA SER A 60 10.43 12.02 -8.54
C SER A 60 10.32 11.50 -7.13
N THR A 61 11.38 11.70 -6.34
CA THR A 61 11.44 11.28 -4.95
C THR A 61 11.87 12.45 -4.06
N VAL A 62 11.65 12.30 -2.77
CA VAL A 62 12.18 13.18 -1.72
C VAL A 62 13.01 12.35 -0.75
N THR A 63 14.22 12.81 -0.43
CA THR A 63 15.11 12.12 0.50
C THR A 63 14.68 12.35 1.95
N ILE A 64 14.68 11.29 2.75
CA ILE A 64 14.61 11.39 4.20
C ILE A 64 16.05 11.48 4.71
N SER A 65 16.38 12.59 5.37
CA SER A 65 17.71 12.81 5.94
C SER A 65 17.65 13.08 7.42
N ASN A 66 18.83 13.18 8.04
CA ASN A 66 18.93 13.58 9.43
C ASN A 66 18.20 14.92 9.70
N GLY A 67 17.56 15.00 10.86
CA GLY A 67 16.71 16.13 11.22
C GLY A 67 15.30 16.07 10.62
N PHE A 68 14.84 14.89 10.19
CA PHE A 68 13.44 14.67 9.81
C PHE A 68 12.50 14.93 10.99
N ARG A 69 11.38 15.60 10.72
CA ARG A 69 10.43 16.03 11.76
C ARG A 69 9.00 15.66 11.43
N ILE A 70 8.26 15.27 12.44
CA ILE A 70 6.79 15.17 12.38
C ILE A 70 6.22 16.40 13.09
N ILE A 71 5.48 17.22 12.35
CA ILE A 71 4.90 18.47 12.84
C ILE A 71 3.39 18.34 12.91
N SER A 72 2.78 18.55 14.07
CA SER A 72 1.32 18.66 14.19
C SER A 72 0.86 20.11 14.08
N LYS A 73 -0.15 20.39 13.24
CA LYS A 73 -0.78 21.73 13.14
C LYS A 73 -1.69 22.05 14.32
N GLN A 74 -2.22 21.02 14.98
CA GLN A 74 -3.12 21.13 16.12
C GLN A 74 -2.46 20.71 17.43
N ASN A 75 -3.13 21.02 18.54
CA ASN A 75 -2.76 20.52 19.86
C ASN A 75 -2.84 18.99 19.88
N LEU A 76 -1.81 18.37 20.45
CA LEU A 76 -1.72 16.92 20.53
C LEU A 76 -2.63 16.43 21.67
N THR A 77 -3.62 15.62 21.33
CA THR A 77 -4.29 14.74 22.28
C THR A 77 -3.36 13.60 22.67
N GLU A 78 -3.59 12.97 23.82
CA GLU A 78 -2.78 11.82 24.29
C GLU A 78 -2.67 10.71 23.24
N ASP A 79 -3.78 10.29 22.64
CA ASP A 79 -3.77 9.20 21.65
C ASP A 79 -3.00 9.55 20.38
N LEU A 80 -3.17 10.78 19.87
CA LEU A 80 -2.39 11.27 18.74
C LEU A 80 -0.91 11.32 19.10
N GLN A 81 -0.54 11.82 20.29
CA GLN A 81 0.85 11.86 20.73
C GLN A 81 1.47 10.46 20.79
N LEU A 82 0.74 9.47 21.33
CA LEU A 82 1.18 8.08 21.36
C LEU A 82 1.34 7.48 19.97
N ALA A 83 0.41 7.77 19.06
CA ALA A 83 0.50 7.34 17.66
C ALA A 83 1.73 7.95 16.97
N LEU A 84 1.93 9.27 17.09
CA LEU A 84 3.09 9.95 16.51
C LEU A 84 4.41 9.42 17.09
N HIS A 85 4.46 9.15 18.39
CA HIS A 85 5.64 8.56 19.04
C HIS A 85 5.94 7.14 18.53
N ARG A 86 4.91 6.32 18.31
CA ARG A 86 5.09 4.98 17.73
C ARG A 86 5.64 5.06 16.31
N TYR A 87 5.07 5.92 15.48
CA TYR A 87 5.50 6.06 14.09
C TYR A 87 6.84 6.77 13.94
N SER A 88 7.20 7.73 14.80
CA SER A 88 8.54 8.30 14.83
C SER A 88 9.58 7.24 15.16
N LYS A 89 9.27 6.33 16.09
CA LYS A 89 10.12 5.19 16.41
C LYS A 89 10.24 4.22 15.24
N TYR A 90 9.16 3.89 14.54
CA TYR A 90 9.23 3.03 13.35
C TYR A 90 10.09 3.63 12.25
N ILE A 91 9.91 4.91 11.94
CA ILE A 91 10.75 5.59 10.94
C ILE A 91 12.22 5.58 11.38
N SER A 92 12.48 5.85 12.67
CA SER A 92 13.84 5.80 13.20
C SER A 92 14.48 4.41 13.09
N LEU A 93 13.72 3.35 13.35
CA LEU A 93 14.20 1.97 13.23
C LEU A 93 14.44 1.56 11.78
N LEU A 94 13.58 2.00 10.85
CA LEU A 94 13.70 1.68 9.42
C LEU A 94 14.87 2.42 8.77
N THR A 95 15.12 3.66 9.19
CA THR A 95 16.05 4.57 8.49
C THR A 95 17.35 4.84 9.25
N GLY A 96 17.43 4.48 10.54
CA GLY A 96 18.53 4.91 11.41
C GLY A 96 18.56 6.41 11.71
N ILE A 97 17.56 7.18 11.25
CA ILE A 97 17.49 8.64 11.43
C ILE A 97 16.72 8.98 12.71
N SER A 98 17.24 9.90 13.52
CA SER A 98 16.48 10.42 14.67
C SER A 98 15.32 11.30 14.21
N VAL A 99 14.09 10.90 14.57
CA VAL A 99 12.87 11.63 14.25
C VAL A 99 12.37 12.41 15.46
N THR A 100 12.23 13.73 15.31
CA THR A 100 11.66 14.60 16.34
C THR A 100 10.20 14.92 16.06
N ILE A 101 9.38 14.97 17.11
CA ILE A 101 7.99 15.45 17.04
C ILE A 101 7.96 16.87 17.61
N ASN A 102 7.39 17.83 16.88
CA ASN A 102 7.29 19.21 17.33
C ASN A 102 6.01 19.88 16.79
N GLN A 103 5.74 21.09 17.26
CA GLN A 103 4.68 21.96 16.72
C GLN A 103 5.26 23.18 15.97
N THR A 104 6.59 23.23 15.79
CA THR A 104 7.29 24.37 15.19
C THR A 104 7.62 24.14 13.72
N PHE A 105 7.27 25.11 12.87
CA PHE A 105 7.37 25.02 11.40
C PHE A 105 8.72 25.46 10.81
N LEU A 106 9.77 25.55 11.62
CA LEU A 106 11.02 26.23 11.27
C LEU A 106 11.85 25.56 10.15
N SER A 107 11.57 24.31 9.78
CA SER A 107 12.28 23.63 8.69
C SER A 107 11.50 23.70 7.38
N PRO A 108 12.06 24.22 6.27
CA PRO A 108 11.37 24.26 4.99
C PRO A 108 11.33 22.91 4.28
N ARG A 109 12.17 21.93 4.68
CA ARG A 109 12.29 20.61 4.05
C ARG A 109 12.33 19.50 5.10
N ASN A 110 12.16 18.25 4.66
CA ASN A 110 12.32 17.03 5.47
C ASN A 110 11.37 17.00 6.67
N LYS A 111 10.09 17.23 6.41
CA LYS A 111 9.03 17.22 7.41
C LYS A 111 7.81 16.46 6.91
N LEU A 112 7.13 15.80 7.84
CA LEU A 112 5.76 15.34 7.69
C LEU A 112 4.86 16.23 8.54
N ILE A 113 3.96 16.96 7.90
CA ILE A 113 2.97 17.79 8.57
C ILE A 113 1.69 16.95 8.75
N ILE A 114 1.20 16.89 9.99
CA ILE A 114 -0.03 16.23 10.39
C ILE A 114 -1.08 17.32 10.59
N ASP A 115 -2.17 17.22 9.85
CA ASP A 115 -3.33 18.12 9.96
C ASP A 115 -4.58 17.30 10.25
N CYS A 116 -5.08 17.44 11.47
CA CYS A 116 -6.30 16.78 11.90
C CYS A 116 -7.18 17.80 12.64
N PRO A 117 -7.97 18.60 11.91
CA PRO A 117 -8.74 19.70 12.49
C PRO A 117 -9.91 19.21 13.35
N SER A 118 -10.31 17.95 13.18
CA SER A 118 -11.51 17.37 13.77
C SER A 118 -11.21 16.31 14.83
N ILE A 119 -10.06 16.39 15.51
CA ILE A 119 -9.90 15.76 16.84
C ILE A 119 -10.74 16.56 17.85
N ILE A 120 -12.04 16.60 17.61
CA ILE A 120 -13.01 16.86 18.64
C ILE A 120 -12.79 15.71 19.60
N SER A 121 -12.47 16.04 20.85
CA SER A 121 -12.37 15.12 21.99
C SER A 121 -13.73 14.45 22.27
N LYS A 122 -14.28 13.74 21.28
CA LYS A 122 -15.42 12.87 21.47
C LYS A 122 -14.89 11.69 22.26
N ILE A 123 -15.29 11.72 23.52
CA ILE A 123 -15.25 10.80 24.69
C ILE A 123 -15.17 9.28 24.39
N ASP A 124 -15.24 8.85 23.14
CA ASP A 124 -15.17 7.45 22.75
C ASP A 124 -13.71 6.96 22.77
N LYS A 125 -13.38 6.19 23.81
CA LYS A 125 -12.05 5.58 24.01
C LYS A 125 -11.61 4.62 22.89
N TYR A 126 -12.55 4.17 22.05
CA TYR A 126 -12.31 3.14 21.03
C TYR A 126 -12.92 3.55 19.69
N PRO A 127 -12.29 3.17 18.56
CA PRO A 127 -12.87 3.37 17.24
C PRO A 127 -14.23 2.71 17.10
N LYS A 128 -15.13 3.34 16.35
CA LYS A 128 -16.48 2.82 16.10
C LYS A 128 -16.61 2.27 14.69
N LEU A 129 -17.48 1.27 14.51
CA LEU A 129 -17.86 0.83 13.17
C LEU A 129 -18.52 1.99 12.42
N GLY A 130 -18.08 2.20 11.17
CA GLY A 130 -18.53 3.32 10.34
C GLY A 130 -17.87 4.66 10.66
N GLU A 131 -16.82 4.69 11.48
CA GLU A 131 -15.97 5.87 11.60
C GLU A 131 -15.29 6.19 10.26
N ASP A 132 -15.10 7.48 9.99
CA ASP A 132 -14.35 7.93 8.81
C ASP A 132 -12.87 7.59 8.98
N GLU A 133 -12.36 6.61 8.22
CA GLU A 133 -10.94 6.22 8.19
C GLU A 133 -10.18 6.85 7.00
N SER A 134 -10.81 7.79 6.29
CA SER A 134 -10.25 8.41 5.09
C SER A 134 -9.04 9.28 5.42
N TYR A 135 -8.05 9.31 4.53
CA TYR A 135 -6.90 10.18 4.65
C TYR A 135 -6.47 10.72 3.29
N LYS A 136 -5.72 11.82 3.31
CA LYS A 136 -5.02 12.36 2.14
C LYS A 136 -3.55 12.52 2.48
N LEU A 137 -2.69 11.85 1.73
CA LEU A 137 -1.24 11.95 1.86
C LEU A 137 -0.69 12.57 0.58
N ASN A 138 -0.09 13.76 0.71
CA ASN A 138 0.55 14.47 -0.39
C ASN A 138 2.05 14.58 -0.09
N ILE A 139 2.89 14.08 -0.98
CA ILE A 139 4.33 14.06 -0.82
C ILE A 139 4.95 14.89 -1.93
N THR A 140 5.64 15.95 -1.54
CA THR A 140 6.24 16.93 -2.44
C THR A 140 7.75 17.05 -2.19
N LYS A 141 8.47 17.75 -3.07
CA LYS A 141 9.90 18.06 -2.87
C LYS A 141 10.17 18.89 -1.61
N THR A 142 9.17 19.63 -1.13
CA THR A 142 9.29 20.50 0.07
C THR A 142 8.89 19.80 1.36
N GLY A 143 8.27 18.62 1.29
CA GLY A 143 7.82 17.88 2.46
C GLY A 143 6.56 17.08 2.19
N SER A 144 6.11 16.41 3.23
CA SER A 144 4.93 15.56 3.22
C SER A 144 3.83 16.19 4.06
N TYR A 145 2.59 16.03 3.62
CA TYR A 145 1.41 16.54 4.30
C TYR A 145 0.37 15.43 4.39
N LEU A 146 -0.02 15.09 5.61
CA LEU A 146 -1.03 14.11 5.93
C LEU A 146 -2.23 14.80 6.57
N TYR A 147 -3.38 14.67 5.92
CA TYR A 147 -4.64 15.21 6.38
C TYR A 147 -5.68 14.11 6.62
N SER A 148 -6.44 14.22 7.70
CA SER A 148 -7.60 13.39 8.00
C SER A 148 -8.55 14.12 8.95
N LEU A 149 -9.84 13.78 8.93
CA LEU A 149 -10.83 14.28 9.89
C LEU A 149 -10.87 13.45 11.18
N SER A 150 -10.23 12.28 11.22
CA SER A 150 -10.20 11.39 12.39
C SER A 150 -8.79 10.96 12.76
N LEU A 151 -8.62 10.55 14.02
CA LEU A 151 -7.38 9.90 14.48
C LEU A 151 -7.12 8.60 13.71
N THR A 152 -8.16 7.80 13.45
CA THR A 152 -8.03 6.54 12.73
C THR A 152 -7.48 6.77 11.32
N GLY A 153 -7.99 7.76 10.59
CA GLY A 153 -7.47 8.12 9.28
C GLY A 153 -6.02 8.64 9.33
N ILE A 154 -5.63 9.39 10.37
CA ILE A 154 -4.20 9.75 10.58
C ILE A 154 -3.34 8.49 10.75
N ILE A 155 -3.80 7.51 11.55
CA ILE A 155 -3.06 6.26 11.75
C ILE A 155 -2.95 5.46 10.44
N ARG A 156 -4.01 5.41 9.61
CA ARG A 156 -3.97 4.78 8.27
C ARG A 156 -2.95 5.47 7.37
N GLY A 157 -3.00 6.79 7.27
CA GLY A 157 -2.06 7.55 6.45
C GLY A 157 -0.61 7.46 6.93
N LEU A 158 -0.36 7.41 8.24
CA LEU A 158 0.98 7.17 8.81
C LEU A 158 1.50 5.77 8.44
N SER A 159 0.64 4.76 8.44
CA SER A 159 0.99 3.41 8.00
C SER A 159 1.42 3.41 6.54
N THR A 160 0.63 4.04 5.67
CA THR A 160 0.97 4.20 4.25
C THR A 160 2.27 4.98 4.07
N PHE A 161 2.45 6.08 4.79
CA PHE A 161 3.68 6.88 4.74
C PHE A 161 4.92 6.04 5.05
N VAL A 162 4.87 5.21 6.08
CA VAL A 162 5.98 4.31 6.44
C VAL A 162 6.26 3.27 5.35
N GLN A 163 5.22 2.71 4.73
CA GLN A 163 5.38 1.74 3.65
C GLN A 163 5.99 2.35 2.38
N LEU A 164 5.83 3.66 2.18
CA LEU A 164 6.43 4.39 1.06
C LEU A 164 7.92 4.69 1.26
N ILE A 165 8.48 4.42 2.44
CA ILE A 165 9.91 4.64 2.69
C ILE A 165 10.70 3.52 2.01
N GLU A 166 11.47 3.90 1.00
CA GLU A 166 12.38 3.03 0.27
C GLU A 166 13.84 3.44 0.53
N GLN A 167 14.77 2.55 0.18
CA GLN A 167 16.19 2.76 0.34
C GLN A 167 16.89 2.67 -1.03
N HIS A 168 17.75 3.63 -1.34
CA HIS A 168 18.62 3.55 -2.51
C HIS A 168 19.71 2.50 -2.28
N GLU A 169 19.74 1.46 -3.10
CA GLU A 169 20.71 0.35 -3.01
C GLU A 169 22.17 0.84 -3.02
N SER A 170 22.48 1.88 -3.81
CA SER A 170 23.87 2.33 -4.01
C SER A 170 24.40 3.31 -2.97
N SER A 171 23.52 4.03 -2.26
CA SER A 171 23.94 5.16 -1.40
C SER A 171 23.52 5.02 0.06
N ASN A 172 22.79 3.96 0.42
CA ASN A 172 22.23 3.75 1.75
C ASN A 172 21.38 4.94 2.23
N THR A 173 20.85 5.75 1.30
CA THR A 173 19.97 6.88 1.58
C THR A 173 18.52 6.46 1.46
N PHE A 174 17.66 7.03 2.29
CA PHE A 174 16.23 6.74 2.30
C PHE A 174 15.47 7.78 1.50
N TYR A 175 14.46 7.35 0.77
CA TYR A 175 13.63 8.22 -0.04
C TYR A 175 12.17 7.81 0.00
N ILE A 176 11.32 8.72 -0.44
CA ILE A 176 9.88 8.51 -0.61
C ILE A 176 9.48 9.00 -2.00
N PRO A 177 8.68 8.24 -2.77
CA PRO A 177 8.13 8.74 -4.03
C PRO A 177 7.17 9.91 -3.79
N LEU A 178 7.15 10.86 -4.72
CA LEU A 178 6.14 11.90 -4.75
C LEU A 178 4.80 11.29 -5.19
N VAL A 179 3.74 11.59 -4.43
CA VAL A 179 2.36 11.10 -4.60
C VAL A 179 1.35 12.18 -4.23
#